data_AF-A0A1V5X5T1-F1
#
_entry.id   AF-A0A1V5X5T1-F1
#
_cell.length_a   1.000
_cell.length_b   1.000
_cell.length_c   1.000
_cell.angle_alpha   90.00
_cell.angle_beta   90.00
_cell.angle_gamma   90.00
#
_symmetry.space_group_name_H-M   'P 1'
#
loop_
_entity.id
_entity.type
_entity.pdbx_description
1 polymer ?
#
loop_
_entity_poly.entity_id
_entity_poly.type
_entity_poly.pdbx_seq_one_letter_code
_entity_poly.pdbx_strand_id
1 'polypeptide(L)'
;MRKKYVPVQGVWEITLACNMRCRHCGSHAGVPRPDELTTAEALRVLGELAAAGCRRLVLSGGEPTVRRDWPRLVEEGTRLGIQMKMISNGWSFDAETARVARAAGLRAVGFSLDGLEKTHEYVRRIPGSFRRVLDAVRAARAEGIGVAIVSHINRRNLSELDAMFDLIKALDAYSWQIQLGNPAGELALHRDLVVEPIDLLQIVPAVARLVQRDGLRVVPADNIGYYGPYEKVLRKNSHYGQPAFAGCLGGISHFGLESNGNLKACLSLPSARHGCASYVEGNLRETPFAELWNRPGAFAFNRDSDPAELGGFCRSCRYARPCHGGCRWSATVNGGGLENPYCYYRVATEAEARRRRSRSWRLAAAVAAPLALGACGEGEGNENATSPDARQDVVPSDAYGIPLDVQEDVLPSDAYGIPLDVQEDVLPSDAYGIPLDVQEDVLPSDAYGIPLDVQEDVLPSDVQEDIVPSDAYGIPD
;
A
#
# COMPACT_ATOMS: atom_id res chain seq x y z
N MET A 1 -24.51 18.10 -13.90
CA MET A 1 -24.91 17.14 -12.83
C MET A 1 -23.88 17.20 -11.72
N ARG A 2 -24.27 17.23 -10.44
CA ARG A 2 -23.32 17.07 -9.33
C ARG A 2 -22.87 15.61 -9.30
N LYS A 3 -21.57 15.33 -9.32
CA LYS A 3 -21.02 13.98 -9.12
C LYS A 3 -21.56 13.44 -7.78
N LYS A 4 -22.17 12.25 -7.80
CA LYS A 4 -22.69 11.60 -6.59
C LYS A 4 -21.64 10.63 -6.07
N TYR A 5 -21.16 10.87 -4.84
CA TYR A 5 -20.17 10.02 -4.18
C TYR A 5 -20.88 9.09 -3.19
N VAL A 6 -20.52 7.81 -3.18
CA VAL A 6 -21.13 6.80 -2.28
C VAL A 6 -20.03 6.21 -1.39
N PRO A 7 -20.14 6.29 -0.05
CA PRO A 7 -19.14 5.84 0.91
C PRO A 7 -19.13 4.31 1.07
N VAL A 8 -18.82 3.57 0.01
CA VAL A 8 -18.96 2.10 -0.03
C VAL A 8 -18.14 1.40 1.05
N GLN A 9 -16.93 1.91 1.35
CA GLN A 9 -16.01 1.26 2.28
C GLN A 9 -15.36 2.23 3.29
N GLY A 10 -15.31 1.81 4.56
CA GLY A 10 -14.63 2.55 5.62
C GLY A 10 -13.54 1.77 6.33
N VAL A 11 -12.58 2.52 6.89
CA VAL A 11 -11.69 2.03 7.94
C VAL A 11 -11.93 2.86 9.20
N TRP A 12 -12.17 2.20 10.33
CA TRP A 12 -12.43 2.87 11.59
C TRP A 12 -11.39 2.49 12.63
N GLU A 13 -10.55 3.43 13.04
CA GLU A 13 -9.78 3.36 14.29
C GLU A 13 -10.77 3.45 15.45
N ILE A 14 -11.21 2.34 16.04
CA ILE A 14 -12.20 2.39 17.14
C ILE A 14 -11.56 2.76 18.48
N THR A 15 -10.23 2.69 18.58
CA THR A 15 -9.44 3.15 19.73
C THR A 15 -8.00 3.40 19.30
N LEU A 16 -7.29 4.33 19.94
CA LEU A 16 -5.83 4.49 19.78
C LEU A 16 -5.05 3.65 20.82
N ALA A 17 -5.75 3.03 21.76
CA ALA A 17 -5.15 2.09 22.71
C ALA A 17 -4.55 0.90 21.98
N CYS A 18 -3.35 0.49 22.38
CA CYS A 18 -2.69 -0.69 21.82
C CYS A 18 -1.93 -1.43 22.92
N ASN A 19 -1.97 -2.77 22.86
CA ASN A 19 -1.17 -3.65 23.71
C ASN A 19 0.27 -3.86 23.20
N MET A 20 0.65 -3.24 22.06
CA MET A 20 2.01 -3.27 21.49
C MET A 20 2.60 -1.86 21.31
N ARG A 21 3.91 -1.79 21.04
CA ARG A 21 4.66 -0.56 20.69
C ARG A 21 5.57 -0.81 19.49
N CYS A 22 4.98 -1.22 18.37
CA CYS A 22 5.71 -1.65 17.17
C CYS A 22 6.58 -0.54 16.60
N ARG A 23 7.80 -0.88 16.15
CA ARG A 23 8.75 0.05 15.52
C ARG A 23 8.22 0.72 14.27
N HIS A 24 7.36 0.03 13.50
CA HIS A 24 6.79 0.58 12.28
C HIS A 24 5.51 1.40 12.50
N CYS A 25 5.02 1.55 13.74
CA CYS A 25 3.67 2.05 13.98
C CYS A 25 3.51 3.50 13.48
N GLY A 26 2.74 3.69 12.41
CA GLY A 26 2.49 5.01 11.81
C GLY A 26 1.68 5.96 12.70
N SER A 27 0.86 5.43 13.60
CA SER A 27 0.00 6.22 14.50
C SER A 27 0.62 6.48 15.88
N HIS A 28 1.79 5.89 16.18
CA HIS A 28 2.36 5.87 17.53
C HIS A 28 1.32 5.42 18.59
N ALA A 29 0.61 4.34 18.26
CA ALA A 29 -0.51 3.88 19.06
C ALA A 29 -0.08 3.37 20.45
N GLY A 30 -0.97 3.50 21.43
CA GLY A 30 -0.71 2.96 22.75
C GLY A 30 -1.69 3.32 23.83
N VAL A 31 -1.93 4.61 24.06
CA VAL A 31 -2.91 5.11 25.02
C VAL A 31 -4.18 5.47 24.23
N PRO A 32 -5.39 5.20 24.76
CA PRO A 32 -6.62 5.66 24.11
C PRO A 32 -6.61 7.17 23.93
N ARG A 33 -7.32 7.65 22.91
CA ARG A 33 -7.58 9.10 22.81
C ARG A 33 -8.41 9.54 24.03
N PRO A 34 -8.22 10.78 24.52
CA PRO A 34 -8.98 11.26 25.67
C PRO A 34 -10.50 11.36 25.41
N ASP A 35 -10.88 11.49 24.14
CA ASP A 35 -12.23 11.80 23.65
C ASP A 35 -12.80 10.71 22.73
N GLU A 36 -12.45 9.44 22.94
CA GLU A 36 -13.00 8.33 22.14
C GLU A 36 -14.53 8.26 22.21
N LEU A 37 -15.15 7.84 21.09
CA LEU A 37 -16.59 7.62 21.01
C LEU A 37 -17.00 6.54 22.00
N THR A 38 -18.00 6.87 22.81
CA THR A 38 -18.68 5.90 23.67
C THR A 38 -19.34 4.81 22.82
N THR A 39 -19.71 3.69 23.45
CA THR A 39 -20.45 2.62 22.74
C THR A 39 -21.72 3.15 22.08
N ALA A 40 -22.50 3.98 22.77
CA ALA A 40 -23.74 4.53 22.24
C ALA A 40 -23.52 5.42 21.01
N GLU A 41 -22.48 6.26 21.04
CA GLU A 41 -22.10 7.09 19.90
C GLU A 41 -21.61 6.24 18.73
N ALA A 42 -20.80 5.20 19.01
CA ALA A 42 -20.30 4.30 17.97
C ALA A 42 -21.44 3.53 17.28
N LEU A 43 -22.43 3.03 18.05
CA LEU A 43 -23.61 2.36 17.48
C LEU A 43 -24.45 3.33 16.63
N ARG A 44 -24.63 4.59 17.07
CA ARG A 44 -25.28 5.63 16.25
C ARG A 44 -24.55 5.84 14.92
N VAL A 45 -23.23 5.98 14.98
CA VAL A 45 -22.38 6.17 13.79
C VAL A 45 -22.52 5.00 12.82
N LEU A 46 -22.57 3.75 13.29
CA LEU A 46 -22.85 2.59 12.43
C LEU A 46 -24.16 2.73 11.67
N GLY A 47 -25.23 3.19 12.35
CA GLY A 47 -26.51 3.49 11.72
C GLY A 47 -26.42 4.55 10.63
N GLU A 48 -25.69 5.65 10.90
CA GLU A 48 -25.46 6.71 9.91
C GLU A 48 -24.67 6.23 8.70
N LEU A 49 -23.65 5.38 8.91
CA LEU A 49 -22.84 4.79 7.84
C LEU A 49 -23.69 3.86 6.96
N ALA A 50 -24.48 2.97 7.56
CA ALA A 50 -25.37 2.06 6.84
C ALA A 50 -26.38 2.85 5.98
N ALA A 51 -27.01 3.87 6.57
CA ALA A 51 -27.96 4.75 5.88
C ALA A 51 -27.33 5.52 4.72
N ALA A 52 -26.04 5.86 4.82
CA ALA A 52 -25.29 6.52 3.75
C ALA A 52 -24.84 5.57 2.63
N GLY A 53 -25.06 4.25 2.76
CA GLY A 53 -24.70 3.24 1.76
C GLY A 53 -23.33 2.57 2.00
N CYS A 54 -22.79 2.66 3.22
CA CYS A 54 -21.62 1.87 3.59
C CYS A 54 -21.94 0.39 3.56
N ARG A 55 -21.14 -0.38 2.81
CA ARG A 55 -21.30 -1.84 2.68
C ARG A 55 -20.21 -2.60 3.40
N ARG A 56 -19.06 -1.97 3.66
CA ARG A 56 -17.88 -2.62 4.25
C ARG A 56 -17.22 -1.71 5.26
N LEU A 57 -16.92 -2.25 6.43
CA LEU A 57 -16.23 -1.52 7.48
C LEU A 57 -15.16 -2.40 8.11
N VAL A 58 -13.92 -1.91 8.06
CA VAL A 58 -12.80 -2.57 8.71
C VAL A 58 -12.51 -1.86 10.03
N LEU A 59 -12.74 -2.58 11.12
CA LEU A 59 -12.34 -2.16 12.45
C LEU A 59 -10.83 -2.28 12.58
N SER A 60 -10.21 -1.15 12.87
CA SER A 60 -8.81 -0.98 13.17
C SER A 60 -8.68 -0.25 14.50
N GLY A 61 -7.47 0.08 14.90
CA GLY A 61 -7.19 0.78 16.14
C GLY A 61 -5.70 0.82 16.35
N GLY A 62 -5.26 1.35 17.49
CA GLY A 62 -4.01 0.85 18.04
C GLY A 62 -4.04 -0.68 18.06
N GLU A 63 -5.04 -1.25 18.75
CA GLU A 63 -5.47 -2.65 18.60
C GLU A 63 -6.98 -2.76 18.92
N PRO A 64 -7.85 -3.15 17.96
CA PRO A 64 -9.28 -3.29 18.19
C PRO A 64 -9.66 -4.16 19.39
N THR A 65 -8.96 -5.28 19.58
CA THR A 65 -9.30 -6.25 20.64
C THR A 65 -9.08 -5.72 22.05
N VAL A 66 -8.39 -4.58 22.21
CA VAL A 66 -8.23 -3.89 23.51
C VAL A 66 -9.50 -3.15 23.93
N ARG A 67 -10.35 -2.77 22.97
CA ARG A 67 -11.61 -2.06 23.23
C ARG A 67 -12.72 -3.07 23.58
N ARG A 68 -13.15 -3.10 24.85
CA ARG A 68 -14.04 -4.16 25.39
C ARG A 68 -15.37 -4.36 24.66
N ASP A 69 -15.94 -3.30 24.09
CA ASP A 69 -17.22 -3.33 23.39
C ASP A 69 -17.11 -3.63 21.89
N TRP A 70 -15.93 -3.95 21.35
CA TRP A 70 -15.76 -4.29 19.94
C TRP A 70 -16.74 -5.37 19.42
N PRO A 71 -17.10 -6.44 20.19
CA PRO A 71 -18.04 -7.44 19.67
C PRO A 71 -19.42 -6.86 19.40
N ARG A 72 -19.86 -5.90 20.23
CA ARG A 72 -21.16 -5.22 20.05
C ARG A 72 -21.17 -4.33 18.81
N LEU A 73 -20.02 -3.73 18.46
CA LEU A 73 -19.90 -2.94 17.24
C LEU A 73 -19.96 -3.82 15.98
N VAL A 74 -19.34 -5.00 16.03
CA VAL A 74 -19.42 -5.99 14.95
C VAL A 74 -20.85 -6.51 14.80
N GLU A 75 -21.50 -6.86 15.90
CA GLU A 75 -22.90 -7.34 15.91
C GLU A 75 -23.84 -6.30 15.28
N GLU A 76 -23.76 -5.04 15.73
CA GLU A 76 -24.62 -3.99 15.21
C GLU A 76 -24.35 -3.67 13.73
N GLY A 77 -23.07 -3.59 13.34
CA GLY A 77 -22.71 -3.36 11.94
C GLY A 77 -23.21 -4.49 11.03
N THR A 78 -23.07 -5.73 11.48
CA THR A 78 -23.58 -6.91 10.76
C THR A 78 -25.11 -6.88 10.65
N ARG A 79 -25.81 -6.55 11.75
CA ARG A 79 -27.28 -6.40 11.77
C ARG A 79 -27.79 -5.32 10.81
N LEU A 80 -26.99 -4.28 10.59
CA LEU A 80 -27.27 -3.19 9.65
C LEU A 80 -26.88 -3.52 8.19
N GLY A 81 -26.40 -4.74 7.92
CA GLY A 81 -26.01 -5.18 6.58
C GLY A 81 -24.61 -4.74 6.14
N ILE A 82 -23.78 -4.23 7.06
CA ILE A 82 -22.39 -3.90 6.80
C ILE A 82 -21.55 -5.16 6.95
N GLN A 83 -20.70 -5.46 5.97
CA GLN A 83 -19.69 -6.50 6.10
C GLN A 83 -18.58 -6.03 7.06
N MET A 84 -18.63 -6.54 8.29
CA MET A 84 -17.70 -6.20 9.35
C MET A 84 -16.43 -7.03 9.26
N LYS A 85 -15.28 -6.36 9.26
CA LYS A 85 -13.95 -6.97 9.19
C LYS A 85 -13.03 -6.31 10.22
N MET A 86 -11.89 -6.91 10.49
CA MET A 86 -10.94 -6.40 11.49
C MET A 86 -9.49 -6.52 11.02
N ILE A 87 -8.63 -5.63 11.48
CA ILE A 87 -7.17 -5.83 11.45
C ILE A 87 -6.66 -5.92 12.88
N SER A 88 -5.92 -6.99 13.18
CA SER A 88 -5.41 -7.23 14.53
C SER A 88 -3.94 -7.65 14.50
N ASN A 89 -3.21 -7.28 15.53
CA ASN A 89 -1.86 -7.80 15.79
C ASN A 89 -1.85 -9.27 16.26
N GLY A 90 -3.02 -9.85 16.54
CA GLY A 90 -3.17 -11.27 16.87
C GLY A 90 -2.80 -11.67 18.29
N TRP A 91 -2.25 -10.76 19.11
CA TRP A 91 -1.74 -11.11 20.44
C TRP A 91 -2.81 -11.64 21.40
N SER A 92 -3.96 -10.96 21.43
CA SER A 92 -5.10 -11.31 22.26
C SER A 92 -6.18 -12.07 21.47
N PHE A 93 -5.88 -12.55 20.26
CA PHE A 93 -6.85 -13.20 19.40
C PHE A 93 -6.70 -14.73 19.50
N ASP A 94 -7.20 -15.29 20.60
CA ASP A 94 -7.19 -16.73 20.86
C ASP A 94 -8.49 -17.42 20.40
N ALA A 95 -8.66 -18.70 20.76
CA ALA A 95 -9.84 -19.49 20.38
C ALA A 95 -11.14 -18.93 20.96
N GLU A 96 -11.12 -18.35 22.17
CA GLU A 96 -12.30 -17.72 22.76
C GLU A 96 -12.66 -16.45 21.99
N THR A 97 -11.66 -15.60 21.70
CA THR A 97 -11.83 -14.38 20.92
C THR A 97 -12.34 -14.68 19.51
N ALA A 98 -11.85 -15.76 18.88
CA ALA A 98 -12.34 -16.22 17.58
C ALA A 98 -13.82 -16.63 17.62
N ARG A 99 -14.26 -17.35 18.67
CA ARG A 99 -15.69 -17.70 18.85
C ARG A 99 -16.55 -16.47 19.02
N VAL A 100 -16.11 -15.52 19.85
CA VAL A 100 -16.80 -14.24 20.06
C VAL A 100 -16.89 -13.46 18.74
N ALA A 101 -15.81 -13.40 17.97
CA ALA A 101 -15.77 -12.74 16.67
C ALA A 101 -16.77 -13.35 15.68
N ARG A 102 -16.78 -14.69 15.58
CA ARG A 102 -17.71 -15.41 14.71
C ARG A 102 -19.16 -15.20 15.14
N ALA A 103 -19.46 -15.30 16.43
CA ALA A 103 -20.79 -15.10 16.98
C ALA A 103 -21.32 -13.68 16.76
N ALA A 104 -20.44 -12.67 16.81
CA ALA A 104 -20.79 -11.28 16.51
C ALA A 104 -21.01 -11.02 15.00
N GLY A 105 -20.69 -11.97 14.11
CA GLY A 105 -20.83 -11.80 12.66
C GLY A 105 -19.59 -11.26 11.95
N LEU A 106 -18.41 -11.31 12.58
CA LEU A 106 -17.17 -10.87 11.94
C LEU A 106 -16.86 -11.74 10.72
N ARG A 107 -16.78 -11.12 9.55
CA ARG A 107 -16.60 -11.82 8.28
C ARG A 107 -15.16 -12.28 8.05
N ALA A 108 -14.20 -11.43 8.44
CA ALA A 108 -12.79 -11.67 8.21
C ALA A 108 -11.86 -10.85 9.13
N VAL A 109 -10.64 -11.36 9.31
CA VAL A 109 -9.56 -10.70 10.05
C VAL A 109 -8.28 -10.68 9.22
N GLY A 110 -7.67 -9.50 9.09
CA GLY A 110 -6.31 -9.31 8.63
C GLY A 110 -5.34 -9.38 9.80
N PHE A 111 -4.50 -10.42 9.85
CA PHE A 111 -3.46 -10.55 10.87
C PHE A 111 -2.14 -9.95 10.39
N SER A 112 -1.57 -9.19 11.30
CA SER A 112 -0.36 -8.40 11.10
C SER A 112 0.90 -9.30 11.20
N LEU A 113 1.66 -9.51 10.11
CA LEU A 113 2.86 -10.35 10.06
C LEU A 113 3.98 -9.72 9.21
N ASP A 114 5.01 -9.11 9.81
CA ASP A 114 6.01 -8.31 9.07
C ASP A 114 7.36 -8.98 8.82
N GLY A 115 7.43 -10.31 8.85
CA GLY A 115 8.67 -11.04 8.64
C GLY A 115 8.59 -12.46 9.18
N LEU A 116 9.68 -13.18 9.03
CA LEU A 116 9.95 -14.39 9.81
C LEU A 116 10.20 -14.02 11.28
N GLU A 117 10.26 -15.02 12.15
CA GLU A 117 10.22 -14.86 13.61
C GLU A 117 11.11 -13.73 14.15
N LYS A 118 12.40 -13.72 13.85
CA LYS A 118 13.34 -12.69 14.32
C LYS A 118 12.95 -11.29 13.87
N THR A 119 12.57 -11.13 12.60
CA THR A 119 12.23 -9.84 12.00
C THR A 119 10.89 -9.35 12.53
N HIS A 120 9.90 -10.23 12.59
CA HIS A 120 8.59 -9.94 13.15
C HIS A 120 8.68 -9.47 14.60
N GLU A 121 9.38 -10.21 15.46
CA GLU A 121 9.52 -9.86 16.88
C GLU A 121 10.31 -8.57 17.08
N TYR A 122 11.35 -8.34 16.27
CA TYR A 122 12.10 -7.08 16.30
C TYR A 122 11.19 -5.88 15.99
N VAL A 123 10.37 -6.03 14.96
CA VAL A 123 9.44 -5.00 14.49
C VAL A 123 8.31 -4.77 15.51
N ARG A 124 7.72 -5.84 16.06
CA ARG A 124 6.62 -5.78 17.03
C ARG A 124 7.06 -5.46 18.46
N ARG A 125 8.36 -5.60 18.76
CA ARG A 125 9.01 -5.43 20.07
C ARG A 125 8.51 -6.36 21.18
N ILE A 126 7.97 -7.53 20.81
CA ILE A 126 7.44 -8.49 21.78
C ILE A 126 7.93 -9.89 21.40
N PRO A 127 8.77 -10.53 22.22
CA PRO A 127 9.13 -11.94 22.05
C PRO A 127 7.90 -12.85 22.12
N GLY A 128 7.86 -13.87 21.28
CA GLY A 128 6.73 -14.78 21.11
C GLY A 128 5.57 -14.21 20.26
N SER A 129 5.65 -12.96 19.79
CA SER A 129 4.59 -12.35 18.96
C SER A 129 4.39 -13.09 17.64
N PHE A 130 5.47 -13.61 17.05
CA PHE A 130 5.39 -14.40 15.83
C PHE A 130 4.56 -15.66 16.05
N ARG A 131 4.87 -16.44 17.10
CA ARG A 131 4.09 -17.64 17.40
C ARG A 131 2.62 -17.31 17.70
N ARG A 132 2.38 -16.22 18.45
CA ARG A 132 1.04 -15.77 18.80
C ARG A 132 0.19 -15.43 17.58
N VAL A 133 0.73 -14.70 16.60
CA VAL A 133 -0.04 -14.40 15.38
C VAL A 133 -0.33 -15.65 14.55
N LEU A 134 0.58 -16.63 14.50
CA LEU A 134 0.30 -17.91 13.84
C LEU A 134 -0.81 -18.70 14.53
N ASP A 135 -0.86 -18.68 15.87
CA ASP A 135 -1.93 -19.33 16.63
C ASP A 135 -3.27 -18.60 16.46
N ALA A 136 -3.25 -17.26 16.36
CA ALA A 136 -4.44 -16.45 16.05
C ALA A 136 -5.03 -16.77 14.67
N VAL A 137 -4.18 -16.92 13.65
CA VAL A 137 -4.60 -17.36 12.31
C VAL A 137 -5.32 -18.70 12.37
N ARG A 138 -4.75 -19.68 13.09
CA ARG A 138 -5.37 -21.01 13.25
C ARG A 138 -6.70 -20.93 14.00
N ALA A 139 -6.77 -20.13 15.06
CA ALA A 139 -8.00 -19.94 15.85
C ALA A 139 -9.13 -19.33 15.01
N ALA A 140 -8.85 -18.27 14.25
CA ALA A 140 -9.84 -17.63 13.38
C ALA A 140 -10.34 -18.59 12.28
N ARG A 141 -9.43 -19.35 11.66
CA ARG A 141 -9.80 -20.35 10.64
C ARG A 141 -10.65 -21.48 11.19
N ALA A 142 -10.36 -21.97 12.40
CA ALA A 142 -11.14 -23.02 13.04
C ALA A 142 -12.61 -22.62 13.25
N GLU A 143 -12.88 -21.32 13.41
CA GLU A 143 -14.23 -20.75 13.53
C GLU A 143 -14.82 -20.32 12.17
N GLY A 144 -14.17 -20.66 11.06
CA GLY A 144 -14.60 -20.35 9.69
C GLY A 144 -14.55 -18.85 9.34
N ILE A 145 -13.76 -18.06 10.04
CA ILE A 145 -13.55 -16.64 9.74
C ILE A 145 -12.53 -16.52 8.60
N GLY A 146 -12.78 -15.64 7.64
CA GLY A 146 -11.83 -15.37 6.57
C GLY A 146 -10.53 -14.77 7.13
N VAL A 147 -9.38 -15.31 6.73
CA VAL A 147 -8.07 -14.85 7.21
C VAL A 147 -7.27 -14.26 6.07
N ALA A 148 -6.84 -13.01 6.24
CA ALA A 148 -5.81 -12.39 5.43
C ALA A 148 -4.56 -12.14 6.28
N ILE A 149 -3.41 -12.06 5.63
CA ILE A 149 -2.18 -11.55 6.24
C ILE A 149 -1.92 -10.15 5.71
N VAL A 150 -1.54 -9.23 6.60
CA VAL A 150 -1.17 -7.87 6.25
C VAL A 150 0.28 -7.63 6.67
N SER A 151 1.12 -7.26 5.71
CA SER A 151 2.56 -7.05 5.94
C SER A 151 3.00 -5.69 5.47
N HIS A 152 3.80 -5.04 6.32
CA HIS A 152 4.53 -3.85 5.97
C HIS A 152 5.93 -4.20 5.43
N ILE A 153 6.23 -3.85 4.16
CA ILE A 153 7.58 -3.99 3.60
C ILE A 153 8.51 -3.00 4.30
N ASN A 154 9.62 -3.51 4.80
CA ASN A 154 10.70 -2.74 5.40
C ASN A 154 12.06 -3.32 4.95
N ARG A 155 13.14 -2.58 5.20
CA ARG A 155 14.49 -3.01 4.77
C ARG A 155 14.94 -4.35 5.35
N ARG A 156 14.35 -4.81 6.46
CA ARG A 156 14.73 -6.08 7.10
C ARG A 156 13.97 -7.29 6.55
N ASN A 157 12.74 -7.11 6.05
CA ASN A 157 11.93 -8.22 5.54
C ASN A 157 11.90 -8.34 4.01
N LEU A 158 12.54 -7.42 3.28
CA LEU A 158 12.56 -7.46 1.82
C LEU A 158 13.14 -8.78 1.27
N SER A 159 14.20 -9.30 1.90
CA SER A 159 14.79 -10.60 1.56
C SER A 159 13.99 -11.79 2.06
N GLU A 160 13.00 -11.58 2.93
CA GLU A 160 12.17 -12.64 3.52
C GLU A 160 10.87 -12.88 2.74
N LEU A 161 10.51 -12.01 1.78
CA LEU A 161 9.18 -12.04 1.15
C LEU A 161 8.83 -13.39 0.51
N ASP A 162 9.79 -14.07 -0.12
CA ASP A 162 9.54 -15.39 -0.72
C ASP A 162 9.27 -16.46 0.35
N ALA A 163 10.02 -16.45 1.45
CA ALA A 163 9.79 -17.37 2.57
C ALA A 163 8.50 -17.04 3.33
N MET A 164 8.15 -15.75 3.42
CA MET A 164 6.86 -15.32 3.95
C MET A 164 5.71 -15.82 3.07
N PHE A 165 5.83 -15.77 1.74
CA PHE A 165 4.82 -16.33 0.83
C PHE A 165 4.55 -17.81 1.15
N ASP A 166 5.62 -18.61 1.27
CA ASP A 166 5.51 -20.05 1.54
C ASP A 166 4.87 -20.32 2.91
N LEU A 167 5.27 -19.55 3.93
CA LEU A 167 4.67 -19.62 5.26
C LEU A 167 3.18 -19.27 5.22
N ILE A 168 2.80 -18.16 4.59
CA ILE A 168 1.41 -17.69 4.55
C ILE A 168 0.53 -18.66 3.78
N LYS A 169 1.03 -19.21 2.67
CA LYS A 169 0.38 -20.28 1.93
C LYS A 169 0.18 -21.52 2.80
N ALA A 170 1.18 -21.92 3.58
CA ALA A 170 1.07 -23.07 4.48
C ALA A 170 0.09 -22.85 5.65
N LEU A 171 -0.19 -21.59 6.02
CA LEU A 171 -1.25 -21.26 6.98
C LEU A 171 -2.66 -21.37 6.40
N ASP A 172 -2.77 -21.54 5.08
CA ASP A 172 -4.01 -21.52 4.31
C ASP A 172 -4.78 -20.21 4.56
N ALA A 173 -4.03 -19.09 4.54
CA ALA A 173 -4.60 -17.76 4.51
C ALA A 173 -5.16 -17.49 3.11
N TYR A 174 -6.31 -16.83 3.04
CA TYR A 174 -6.97 -16.54 1.77
C TYR A 174 -6.16 -15.55 0.93
N SER A 175 -5.60 -14.51 1.56
CA SER A 175 -4.85 -13.47 0.87
C SER A 175 -3.71 -12.92 1.71
N TRP A 176 -2.76 -12.31 1.01
CA TRP A 176 -1.66 -11.56 1.59
C TRP A 176 -1.64 -10.14 1.03
N GLN A 177 -2.02 -9.17 1.86
CA GLN A 177 -1.84 -7.76 1.53
C GLN A 177 -0.42 -7.29 1.88
N ILE A 178 0.19 -6.61 0.93
CA ILE A 178 1.53 -6.05 1.06
C ILE A 178 1.45 -4.54 0.88
N GLN A 179 2.07 -3.77 1.78
CA GLN A 179 2.07 -2.31 1.72
C GLN A 179 3.43 -1.70 2.08
N LEU A 180 3.71 -0.51 1.55
CA LEU A 180 4.82 0.30 2.03
C LEU A 180 4.42 1.01 3.32
N GLY A 181 5.41 1.45 4.09
CA GLY A 181 5.20 2.35 5.22
C GLY A 181 5.95 3.61 4.97
N ASN A 182 5.22 4.69 5.19
CA ASN A 182 5.78 6.01 5.18
C ASN A 182 6.43 6.31 6.53
N PRO A 183 7.57 7.02 6.56
CA PRO A 183 8.29 7.35 7.79
C PRO A 183 7.51 8.38 8.62
N ALA A 184 6.51 7.91 9.35
CA ALA A 184 5.65 8.67 10.26
C ALA A 184 5.46 7.94 11.58
N GLY A 185 4.98 8.65 12.59
CA GLY A 185 4.79 8.10 13.93
C GLY A 185 6.08 7.49 14.47
N GLU A 186 6.01 6.27 14.98
CA GLU A 186 7.16 5.54 15.50
C GLU A 186 8.16 5.19 14.37
N LEU A 187 7.68 4.84 13.16
CA LEU A 187 8.55 4.43 12.05
C LEU A 187 9.56 5.50 11.66
N ALA A 188 9.21 6.79 11.81
CA ALA A 188 10.12 7.91 11.55
C ALA A 188 11.40 7.86 12.42
N LEU A 189 11.35 7.16 13.56
CA LEU A 189 12.48 7.01 14.49
C LEU A 189 13.36 5.79 14.21
N HIS A 190 12.95 4.88 13.31
CA HIS A 190 13.67 3.61 13.02
C HIS A 190 14.12 3.59 11.55
N ARG A 191 15.18 4.35 11.25
CA ARG A 191 15.74 4.45 9.89
C ARG A 191 16.16 3.11 9.29
N ASP A 192 16.51 2.14 10.13
CA ASP A 192 16.88 0.79 9.71
C ASP A 192 15.70 -0.02 9.13
N LEU A 193 14.46 0.44 9.34
CA LEU A 193 13.25 -0.17 8.75
C LEU A 193 12.75 0.60 7.52
N VAL A 194 12.96 1.91 7.46
CA VAL A 194 12.39 2.79 6.42
C VAL A 194 12.94 2.42 5.05
N VAL A 195 12.06 2.11 4.10
CA VAL A 195 12.42 1.99 2.68
C VAL A 195 12.54 3.37 2.05
N GLU A 196 13.48 3.54 1.13
CA GLU A 196 13.65 4.78 0.37
C GLU A 196 13.04 4.65 -1.03
N PRO A 197 12.74 5.75 -1.74
CA PRO A 197 12.21 5.67 -3.10
C PRO A 197 13.04 4.80 -4.04
N ILE A 198 14.38 4.80 -3.91
CA ILE A 198 15.25 3.99 -4.75
C ILE A 198 15.07 2.48 -4.52
N ASP A 199 14.63 2.06 -3.33
CA ASP A 199 14.37 0.66 -3.01
C ASP A 199 13.19 0.10 -3.82
N LEU A 200 12.34 0.96 -4.41
CA LEU A 200 11.27 0.54 -5.31
C LEU A 200 11.77 -0.21 -6.54
N LEU A 201 13.00 0.03 -6.96
CA LEU A 201 13.63 -0.72 -8.06
C LEU A 201 13.77 -2.21 -7.75
N GLN A 202 13.80 -2.59 -6.47
CA GLN A 202 13.83 -3.98 -6.01
C GLN A 202 12.46 -4.45 -5.53
N ILE A 203 11.75 -3.60 -4.78
CA ILE A 203 10.47 -3.93 -4.17
C ILE A 203 9.39 -4.24 -5.21
N VAL A 204 9.22 -3.38 -6.23
CA VAL A 204 8.14 -3.53 -7.19
C VAL A 204 8.28 -4.80 -8.04
N PRO A 205 9.45 -5.11 -8.62
CA PRO A 205 9.64 -6.39 -9.30
C PRO A 205 9.45 -7.60 -8.37
N ALA A 206 9.92 -7.53 -7.12
CA ALA A 206 9.73 -8.62 -6.16
C ALA A 206 8.25 -8.87 -5.88
N VAL A 207 7.48 -7.81 -5.59
CA VAL A 207 6.03 -7.91 -5.37
C VAL A 207 5.31 -8.40 -6.62
N ALA A 208 5.69 -7.95 -7.81
CA ALA A 208 5.10 -8.43 -9.06
C ALA A 208 5.31 -9.93 -9.26
N ARG A 209 6.51 -10.46 -8.96
CA ARG A 209 6.76 -11.92 -8.98
C ARG A 209 5.86 -12.67 -7.99
N LEU A 210 5.66 -12.14 -6.78
CA LEU A 210 4.79 -12.77 -5.78
C LEU A 210 3.33 -12.78 -6.22
N VAL A 211 2.85 -11.72 -6.88
CA VAL A 211 1.47 -11.65 -7.43
C VAL A 211 1.24 -12.71 -8.52
N GLN A 212 2.29 -13.09 -9.24
CA GLN A 212 2.23 -14.12 -10.28
C GLN A 212 2.43 -15.54 -9.76
N ARG A 213 2.85 -15.73 -8.50
CA ARG A 213 3.03 -17.07 -7.91
C ARG A 213 1.68 -17.71 -7.57
N ASP A 214 1.58 -19.00 -7.83
CA ASP A 214 0.35 -19.76 -7.59
C ASP A 214 0.14 -20.18 -6.12
N GLY A 215 -1.12 -20.22 -5.73
CA GLY A 215 -1.58 -20.78 -4.46
C GLY A 215 -1.62 -19.80 -3.28
N LEU A 216 -1.41 -18.51 -3.50
CA LEU A 216 -1.73 -17.47 -2.52
C LEU A 216 -2.09 -16.18 -3.26
N ARG A 217 -3.24 -15.59 -2.95
CA ARG A 217 -3.64 -14.30 -3.52
C ARG A 217 -2.85 -13.16 -2.88
N VAL A 218 -1.85 -12.63 -3.58
CA VAL A 218 -1.09 -11.46 -3.13
C VAL A 218 -1.75 -10.18 -3.65
N VAL A 219 -1.98 -9.22 -2.75
CA VAL A 219 -2.66 -7.96 -3.04
C VAL A 219 -1.77 -6.78 -2.65
N PRO A 220 -1.08 -6.15 -3.62
CA PRO A 220 -0.34 -4.92 -3.36
C PRO A 220 -1.32 -3.80 -3.00
N ALA A 221 -1.09 -3.11 -1.88
CA ALA A 221 -1.87 -1.95 -1.50
C ALA A 221 -1.66 -0.78 -2.47
N ASP A 222 -2.56 0.20 -2.41
CA ASP A 222 -2.57 1.39 -3.27
C ASP A 222 -1.28 2.22 -3.20
N ASN A 223 -0.44 2.00 -2.17
CA ASN A 223 0.85 2.68 -2.03
C ASN A 223 2.04 1.99 -2.70
N ILE A 224 1.83 0.90 -3.44
CA ILE A 224 2.86 0.20 -4.25
C ILE A 224 2.55 0.35 -5.74
N GLY A 225 3.57 0.66 -6.55
CA GLY A 225 3.49 0.69 -8.03
C GLY A 225 3.55 2.10 -8.60
N TYR A 226 2.47 2.54 -9.24
CA TYR A 226 2.34 3.81 -9.98
C TYR A 226 3.01 3.78 -11.35
N TYR A 227 2.43 2.95 -12.23
CA TYR A 227 2.81 2.81 -13.64
C TYR A 227 4.21 2.20 -13.85
N GLY A 228 4.54 1.96 -15.12
CA GLY A 228 5.71 1.20 -15.52
C GLY A 228 5.36 -0.25 -15.89
N PRO A 229 6.37 -1.08 -16.20
CA PRO A 229 6.17 -2.42 -16.78
C PRO A 229 5.36 -3.38 -15.90
N TYR A 230 5.34 -3.18 -14.57
CA TYR A 230 4.67 -4.08 -13.63
C TYR A 230 3.24 -3.65 -13.26
N GLU A 231 2.73 -2.50 -13.72
CA GLU A 231 1.46 -1.94 -13.21
C GLU A 231 0.28 -2.89 -13.42
N LYS A 232 0.11 -3.44 -14.62
CA LYS A 232 -0.97 -4.42 -14.90
C LYS A 232 -0.89 -5.65 -13.99
N VAL A 233 0.32 -6.15 -13.77
CA VAL A 233 0.56 -7.30 -12.88
C VAL A 233 0.19 -6.94 -11.44
N LEU A 234 0.67 -5.81 -10.93
CA LEU A 234 0.36 -5.36 -9.57
C LEU A 234 -1.15 -5.13 -9.35
N ARG A 235 -1.90 -4.75 -10.40
CA ARG A 235 -3.34 -4.52 -10.31
C ARG A 235 -4.22 -5.72 -10.62
N LYS A 236 -3.63 -6.86 -11.04
CA LYS A 236 -4.36 -8.11 -11.30
C LYS A 236 -5.31 -8.49 -10.16
N ASN A 237 -4.85 -8.36 -8.92
CA ASN A 237 -5.63 -8.69 -7.72
C ASN A 237 -6.17 -7.45 -6.99
N SER A 238 -6.14 -6.27 -7.63
CA SER A 238 -6.46 -4.99 -6.99
C SER A 238 -7.87 -4.93 -6.43
N HIS A 239 -8.06 -4.01 -5.49
CA HIS A 239 -9.32 -3.82 -4.77
C HIS A 239 -10.47 -3.33 -5.67
N TYR A 240 -10.16 -2.76 -6.84
CA TYR A 240 -11.13 -1.99 -7.63
C TYR A 240 -11.34 -2.52 -9.04
N GLY A 241 -10.72 -3.65 -9.40
CA GLY A 241 -10.86 -4.27 -10.72
C GLY A 241 -10.31 -3.42 -11.88
N GLN A 242 -9.51 -2.40 -11.57
CA GLN A 242 -8.93 -1.53 -12.58
C GLN A 242 -7.60 -2.11 -13.09
N PRO A 243 -7.33 -2.10 -14.41
CA PRO A 243 -6.10 -2.64 -14.97
C PRO A 243 -4.86 -1.79 -14.63
N ALA A 244 -5.07 -0.58 -14.12
CA ALA A 244 -4.02 0.35 -13.69
C ALA A 244 -4.53 1.25 -12.56
N PHE A 245 -3.62 1.90 -11.85
CA PHE A 245 -3.95 2.90 -10.84
C PHE A 245 -4.64 4.12 -11.47
N ALA A 246 -5.93 4.32 -11.14
CA ALA A 246 -6.78 5.38 -11.67
C ALA A 246 -7.09 6.48 -10.63
N GLY A 247 -6.13 6.76 -9.75
CA GLY A 247 -6.27 7.75 -8.68
C GLY A 247 -6.73 7.15 -7.34
N CYS A 248 -6.68 7.97 -6.30
CA CYS A 248 -7.09 7.56 -4.95
C CYS A 248 -8.62 7.53 -4.83
N LEU A 249 -9.18 6.55 -4.13
CA LEU A 249 -10.63 6.49 -3.86
C LEU A 249 -11.05 7.12 -2.53
N GLY A 250 -10.11 7.68 -1.76
CA GLY A 250 -10.38 8.34 -0.49
C GLY A 250 -11.28 9.57 -0.67
N GLY A 251 -12.40 9.63 0.04
CA GLY A 251 -13.44 10.63 -0.16
C GLY A 251 -14.31 10.41 -1.40
N ILE A 252 -13.99 9.46 -2.29
CA ILE A 252 -14.84 9.13 -3.46
C ILE A 252 -15.76 7.96 -3.12
N SER A 253 -15.16 6.85 -2.71
CA SER A 253 -15.87 5.65 -2.24
C SER A 253 -15.32 5.07 -0.94
N HIS A 254 -14.20 5.64 -0.46
CA HIS A 254 -13.52 5.22 0.76
C HIS A 254 -13.50 6.33 1.81
N PHE A 255 -13.49 5.96 3.08
CA PHE A 255 -13.31 6.92 4.18
C PHE A 255 -12.53 6.32 5.34
N GLY A 256 -12.03 7.21 6.20
CA GLY A 256 -11.41 6.89 7.48
C GLY A 256 -12.14 7.56 8.63
N LEU A 257 -12.33 6.84 9.73
CA LEU A 257 -12.86 7.36 10.99
C LEU A 257 -11.83 7.19 12.09
N GLU A 258 -11.58 8.27 12.84
CA GLU A 258 -10.79 8.20 14.07
C GLU A 258 -11.64 7.82 15.27
N SER A 259 -10.99 7.40 16.36
CA SER A 259 -11.70 6.87 17.52
C SER A 259 -12.54 7.92 18.25
N ASN A 260 -12.30 9.21 18.02
CA ASN A 260 -13.08 10.32 18.56
C ASN A 260 -14.18 10.85 17.61
N GLY A 261 -14.39 10.20 16.46
CA GLY A 261 -15.44 10.57 15.51
C GLY A 261 -15.02 11.55 14.41
N ASN A 262 -13.73 11.88 14.30
CA ASN A 262 -13.25 12.67 13.15
C ASN A 262 -13.38 11.88 11.85
N LEU A 263 -13.99 12.49 10.83
CA LEU A 263 -14.12 11.95 9.49
C LEU A 263 -13.00 12.44 8.57
N LYS A 264 -12.39 11.52 7.83
CA LYS A 264 -11.28 11.75 6.90
C LYS A 264 -11.49 10.94 5.61
N ALA A 265 -10.87 11.35 4.51
CA ALA A 265 -10.86 10.55 3.28
C ALA A 265 -10.03 9.27 3.40
N CYS A 266 -8.94 9.34 4.17
CA CYS A 266 -8.01 8.24 4.40
C CYS A 266 -7.56 8.32 5.86
N LEU A 267 -7.65 7.20 6.57
CA LEU A 267 -7.30 7.15 7.98
C LEU A 267 -5.81 7.46 8.22
N SER A 268 -4.94 7.12 7.26
CA SER A 268 -3.50 7.36 7.33
C SER A 268 -3.09 8.83 7.19
N LEU A 269 -3.94 9.70 6.62
CA LEU A 269 -3.63 11.12 6.55
C LEU A 269 -3.58 11.73 7.96
N PRO A 270 -2.72 12.70 8.25
CA PRO A 270 -2.62 13.23 9.61
C PRO A 270 -3.81 14.14 9.92
N SER A 271 -4.38 14.04 11.11
CA SER A 271 -5.49 14.92 11.51
C SER A 271 -5.06 16.34 11.79
N ALA A 272 -3.77 16.57 12.03
CA ALA A 272 -3.18 17.89 12.09
C ALA A 272 -1.83 17.91 11.38
N ARG A 273 -1.58 18.94 10.56
CA ARG A 273 -0.27 19.25 9.98
C ARG A 273 0.11 20.66 10.41
N HIS A 274 1.24 20.82 11.11
CA HIS A 274 1.71 22.12 11.63
C HIS A 274 0.64 22.90 12.42
N GLY A 275 -0.22 22.20 13.17
CA GLY A 275 -1.30 22.81 13.95
C GLY A 275 -2.59 23.12 13.18
N CYS A 276 -2.70 22.77 11.90
CA CYS A 276 -3.92 22.91 11.10
C CYS A 276 -4.56 21.54 10.80
N ALA A 277 -5.88 21.42 10.98
CA ALA A 277 -6.64 20.18 10.76
C ALA A 277 -6.91 19.88 9.28
N SER A 278 -5.84 19.77 8.47
CA SER A 278 -5.91 19.84 7.01
C SER A 278 -6.67 18.70 6.32
N TYR A 279 -6.94 17.58 7.00
CA TYR A 279 -7.57 16.39 6.40
C TYR A 279 -8.78 15.87 7.17
N VAL A 280 -9.20 16.59 8.22
CA VAL A 280 -10.42 16.28 8.98
C VAL A 280 -11.56 17.09 8.38
N GLU A 281 -12.59 16.40 7.88
CA GLU A 281 -13.77 17.08 7.33
C GLU A 281 -14.69 17.63 8.41
N GLY A 282 -14.74 16.95 9.56
CA GLY A 282 -15.56 17.31 10.70
C GLY A 282 -15.67 16.17 11.70
N ASN A 283 -16.47 16.35 12.75
CA ASN A 283 -16.67 15.36 13.80
C ASN A 283 -18.12 14.87 13.84
N LEU A 284 -18.31 13.55 13.91
CA LEU A 284 -19.61 12.88 13.91
C LEU A 284 -20.43 13.05 15.21
N ARG A 285 -19.89 13.75 16.22
CA ARG A 285 -20.68 14.23 17.36
C ARG A 285 -21.48 15.49 17.03
N GLU A 286 -20.97 16.28 16.11
CA GLU A 286 -21.48 17.62 15.82
C GLU A 286 -22.30 17.61 14.52
N THR A 287 -21.87 16.84 13.53
CA THR A 287 -22.45 16.84 12.19
C THR A 287 -22.69 15.41 11.70
N PRO A 288 -23.91 15.08 11.22
CA PRO A 288 -24.20 13.75 10.69
C PRO A 288 -23.28 13.36 9.54
N PHE A 289 -22.95 12.07 9.43
CA PHE A 289 -22.04 11.56 8.40
C PHE A 289 -22.45 12.00 6.98
N ALA A 290 -23.75 11.87 6.66
CA ALA A 290 -24.25 12.19 5.33
C ALA A 290 -24.04 13.66 4.94
N GLU A 291 -24.07 14.58 5.90
CA GLU A 291 -23.81 16.00 5.66
C GLU A 291 -22.33 16.25 5.41
N LEU A 292 -21.43 15.73 6.28
CA LEU A 292 -19.99 15.84 6.06
C LEU A 292 -19.54 15.20 4.75
N TRP A 293 -20.14 14.07 4.36
CA TRP A 293 -19.81 13.37 3.13
C TRP A 293 -20.21 14.14 1.87
N ASN A 294 -21.34 14.84 1.90
CA ASN A 294 -21.94 15.47 0.72
C ASN A 294 -21.77 17.00 0.67
N ARG A 295 -21.19 17.63 1.69
CA ARG A 295 -21.02 19.10 1.71
C ARG A 295 -20.14 19.57 0.54
N PRO A 296 -20.40 20.76 -0.01
CA PRO A 296 -19.51 21.38 -0.99
C PRO A 296 -18.08 21.51 -0.44
N GLY A 297 -17.08 21.13 -1.23
CA GLY A 297 -15.67 21.19 -0.84
C GLY A 297 -15.20 20.10 0.13
N ALA A 298 -16.04 19.12 0.49
CA ALA A 298 -15.56 17.97 1.25
C ALA A 298 -14.52 17.17 0.48
N PHE A 299 -13.45 16.76 1.16
CA PHE A 299 -12.36 15.95 0.61
C PHE A 299 -11.72 16.58 -0.65
N ALA A 300 -11.63 17.92 -0.67
CA ALA A 300 -11.18 18.71 -1.82
C ALA A 300 -9.83 18.24 -2.38
N PHE A 301 -8.91 17.79 -1.53
CA PHE A 301 -7.59 17.30 -1.98
C PHE A 301 -7.64 16.16 -3.00
N ASN A 302 -8.78 15.44 -3.05
CA ASN A 302 -9.01 14.35 -3.99
C ASN A 302 -10.16 14.68 -4.96
N ARG A 303 -11.32 15.10 -4.46
CA ARG A 303 -12.51 15.37 -5.30
C ARG A 303 -12.33 16.57 -6.23
N ASP A 304 -11.53 17.54 -5.82
CA ASP A 304 -11.25 18.77 -6.57
C ASP A 304 -9.79 18.76 -7.08
N SER A 305 -9.14 17.60 -7.12
CA SER A 305 -7.74 17.50 -7.55
C SER A 305 -7.59 17.79 -9.05
N ASP A 306 -6.72 18.75 -9.39
CA ASP A 306 -6.39 19.11 -10.77
C ASP A 306 -4.96 18.65 -11.11
N PRO A 307 -4.78 17.74 -12.09
CA PRO A 307 -3.47 17.35 -12.58
C PRO A 307 -2.58 18.52 -13.05
N ALA A 308 -3.15 19.68 -13.41
CA ALA A 308 -2.39 20.87 -13.79
C ALA A 308 -1.63 21.50 -12.61
N GLU A 309 -2.04 21.23 -11.37
CA GLU A 309 -1.36 21.69 -10.16
C GLU A 309 -0.11 20.86 -9.83
N LEU A 310 0.09 19.72 -10.51
CA LEU A 310 1.24 18.85 -10.29
C LEU A 310 2.55 19.51 -10.77
N GLY A 311 3.54 19.48 -9.90
CA GLY A 311 4.91 19.92 -10.11
C GLY A 311 5.90 18.77 -10.35
N GLY A 312 7.18 19.12 -10.28
CA GLY A 312 8.30 18.17 -10.38
C GLY A 312 8.20 17.21 -11.57
N PHE A 313 8.45 15.93 -11.32
CA PHE A 313 8.34 14.86 -12.32
C PHE A 313 6.90 14.72 -12.87
N CYS A 314 5.90 14.93 -12.03
CA CYS A 314 4.50 14.71 -12.40
C CYS A 314 3.99 15.73 -13.42
N ARG A 315 4.54 16.95 -13.44
CA ARG A 315 4.15 18.02 -14.38
C ARG A 315 4.19 17.60 -15.85
N SER A 316 5.20 16.81 -16.24
CA SER A 316 5.39 16.32 -17.61
C SER A 316 5.14 14.82 -17.72
N CYS A 317 4.57 14.19 -16.69
CA CYS A 317 4.33 12.75 -16.69
C CYS A 317 3.14 12.40 -17.58
N ARG A 318 3.32 11.44 -18.50
CA ARG A 318 2.24 10.95 -19.38
C ARG A 318 1.03 10.39 -18.62
N TYR A 319 1.22 9.98 -17.38
CA TYR A 319 0.17 9.40 -16.52
C TYR A 319 -0.42 10.38 -15.50
N ALA A 320 -0.02 11.66 -15.52
CA ALA A 320 -0.44 12.63 -14.52
C ALA A 320 -1.96 12.75 -14.40
N ARG A 321 -2.65 12.77 -15.55
CA ARG A 321 -4.10 12.91 -15.64
C ARG A 321 -4.87 11.77 -14.94
N PRO A 322 -4.66 10.48 -15.27
CA PRO A 322 -5.34 9.40 -14.56
C PRO A 322 -4.80 9.15 -13.15
N CYS A 323 -3.56 9.57 -12.82
CA CYS A 323 -2.92 9.25 -11.54
C CYS A 323 -3.19 10.27 -10.43
N HIS A 324 -3.33 11.56 -10.76
CA HIS A 324 -3.47 12.66 -9.79
C HIS A 324 -2.33 12.74 -8.74
N GLY A 325 -1.13 12.27 -9.09
CA GLY A 325 0.07 12.37 -8.25
C GLY A 325 0.31 11.21 -7.29
N GLY A 326 -0.51 10.15 -7.32
CA GLY A 326 -0.34 8.94 -6.49
C GLY A 326 -0.83 9.11 -5.04
N CYS A 327 -0.32 8.31 -4.10
CA CYS A 327 -0.79 8.35 -2.71
C CYS A 327 -0.47 9.70 -2.03
N ARG A 328 -1.53 10.41 -1.65
CA ARG A 328 -1.43 11.67 -0.91
C ARG A 328 -0.68 11.52 0.41
N TRP A 329 -0.89 10.43 1.14
CA TRP A 329 -0.19 10.19 2.40
C TRP A 329 1.34 10.12 2.22
N SER A 330 1.82 9.40 1.20
CA SER A 330 3.24 9.36 0.86
C SER A 330 3.79 10.70 0.42
N ALA A 331 3.00 11.54 -0.25
CA ALA A 331 3.42 12.92 -0.56
C ALA A 331 3.50 13.77 0.72
N THR A 332 2.48 13.71 1.58
CA THR A 332 2.36 14.48 2.83
C THR A 332 3.54 14.27 3.79
N VAL A 333 3.94 13.02 4.01
CA VAL A 333 5.06 12.69 4.92
C VAL A 333 6.43 13.06 4.39
N ASN A 334 6.59 13.28 3.08
CA ASN A 334 7.87 13.53 2.43
C ASN A 334 7.99 14.99 1.93
N GLY A 335 7.53 15.95 2.74
CA GLY A 335 7.60 17.39 2.43
C GLY A 335 6.27 18.01 2.00
N GLY A 336 5.26 17.18 1.76
CA GLY A 336 3.86 17.59 1.58
C GLY A 336 3.56 18.46 0.37
N GLY A 337 4.25 18.17 -0.74
CA GLY A 337 3.79 18.49 -2.09
C GLY A 337 2.65 17.58 -2.54
N LEU A 338 2.27 17.67 -3.82
CA LEU A 338 1.18 16.87 -4.38
C LEU A 338 1.66 15.52 -4.95
N GLU A 339 2.97 15.35 -5.11
CA GLU A 339 3.57 14.26 -5.87
C GLU A 339 4.11 13.19 -4.92
N ASN A 340 3.66 11.95 -5.12
CA ASN A 340 4.20 10.82 -4.38
C ASN A 340 5.66 10.53 -4.81
N PRO A 341 6.65 10.62 -3.89
CA PRO A 341 8.02 10.24 -4.20
C PRO A 341 8.20 8.72 -4.36
N TYR A 342 7.29 7.91 -3.80
CA TYR A 342 7.27 6.45 -3.94
C TYR A 342 6.53 6.00 -5.21
N CYS A 343 6.73 6.72 -6.32
CA CYS A 343 6.22 6.35 -7.64
C CYS A 343 7.28 5.54 -8.40
N TYR A 344 6.98 4.27 -8.72
CA TYR A 344 7.94 3.40 -9.41
C TYR A 344 8.32 3.95 -10.78
N TYR A 345 7.34 4.39 -11.59
CA TYR A 345 7.62 4.97 -12.89
C TYR A 345 8.58 6.16 -12.82
N ARG A 346 8.39 7.04 -11.82
CA ARG A 346 9.31 8.16 -11.54
C ARG A 346 10.71 7.66 -11.22
N VAL A 347 10.82 6.77 -10.23
CA VAL A 347 12.12 6.28 -9.75
C VAL A 347 12.87 5.55 -10.86
N ALA A 348 12.20 4.69 -11.62
CA ALA A 348 12.77 3.97 -12.75
C ALA A 348 13.26 4.93 -13.85
N THR A 349 12.43 5.92 -14.23
CA THR A 349 12.78 6.92 -15.25
C THR A 349 13.99 7.77 -14.82
N GLU A 350 14.00 8.26 -13.57
CA GLU A 350 15.11 9.05 -13.04
C GLU A 350 16.39 8.21 -12.92
N ALA A 351 16.29 6.95 -12.51
CA ALA A 351 17.43 6.03 -12.43
C ALA A 351 18.03 5.75 -13.82
N GLU A 352 17.18 5.52 -14.83
CA GLU A 352 17.63 5.34 -16.20
C GLU A 352 18.30 6.60 -16.76
N ALA A 353 17.72 7.78 -16.54
CA ALA A 353 18.31 9.05 -16.96
C ALA A 353 19.70 9.27 -16.32
N ARG A 354 19.87 8.94 -15.04
CA ARG A 354 21.19 8.98 -14.36
C ARG A 354 22.19 8.01 -14.99
N ARG A 355 21.77 6.79 -15.34
CA ARG A 355 22.62 5.81 -16.04
C ARG A 355 23.03 6.26 -17.44
N ARG A 356 22.11 6.86 -18.20
CA ARG A 356 22.43 7.42 -19.53
C ARG A 356 23.46 8.55 -19.43
N ARG A 357 23.32 9.45 -18.44
CA ARG A 357 24.30 10.52 -18.17
C ARG A 357 25.67 9.99 -17.74
N SER A 358 25.72 8.96 -16.91
CA SER A 358 27.00 8.37 -16.50
C SER A 358 27.68 7.63 -17.65
N ARG A 359 26.92 6.93 -18.52
CA ARG A 359 27.43 6.31 -19.76
C ARG A 359 27.93 7.36 -20.75
N SER A 360 27.19 8.45 -20.96
CA SER A 360 27.61 9.53 -21.87
C SER A 360 28.87 10.22 -21.36
N TRP A 361 29.00 10.42 -20.04
CA TRP A 361 30.24 10.92 -19.44
C TRP A 361 31.40 9.96 -19.63
N ARG A 362 31.21 8.66 -19.39
CA ARG A 362 32.25 7.64 -19.61
C ARG A 362 32.68 7.58 -21.08
N LEU A 363 31.74 7.64 -22.03
CA LEU A 363 32.06 7.74 -23.45
C LEU A 363 32.80 9.03 -23.78
N ALA A 364 32.34 10.19 -23.29
CA ALA A 364 33.01 11.47 -23.51
C ALA A 364 34.45 11.46 -22.94
N ALA A 365 34.65 10.90 -21.75
CA ALA A 365 35.96 10.72 -21.14
C ALA A 365 36.84 9.74 -21.94
N ALA A 366 36.28 8.63 -22.41
CA ALA A 366 36.98 7.64 -23.22
C ALA A 366 37.33 8.15 -24.63
N VAL A 367 36.53 9.06 -25.20
CA VAL A 367 36.81 9.75 -26.48
C VAL A 367 37.79 10.92 -26.30
N ALA A 368 37.85 11.54 -25.12
CA ALA A 368 38.82 12.58 -24.80
C ALA A 368 40.21 12.03 -24.42
N ALA A 369 40.29 10.80 -23.89
CA ALA A 369 41.54 10.16 -23.47
C ALA A 369 42.61 9.98 -24.59
N PRO A 370 42.26 9.68 -25.86
CA PRO A 370 43.24 9.57 -26.94
C PRO A 370 43.76 10.93 -27.43
N LEU A 371 43.08 12.05 -27.11
CA LEU A 371 43.51 13.40 -27.50
C LEU A 371 44.55 14.00 -26.54
N ALA A 372 44.71 13.43 -25.34
CA ALA A 372 45.73 13.85 -24.38
C ALA A 372 47.08 13.11 -24.57
N LEU A 373 47.11 12.00 -25.31
CA LEU A 373 48.33 11.21 -25.57
C LEU A 373 49.06 11.60 -26.87
N GLY A 374 48.47 12.47 -27.70
CA GLY A 374 49.09 12.99 -28.93
C GLY A 374 49.90 14.27 -28.76
N ALA A 375 50.02 14.80 -27.54
CA ALA A 375 50.67 16.08 -27.26
C ALA A 375 51.77 15.95 -26.18
N CYS A 376 52.64 14.96 -26.32
CA CYS A 376 53.93 14.96 -25.62
C CYS A 376 55.03 14.77 -26.67
N GLY A 377 55.48 15.91 -27.20
CA GLY A 377 56.72 15.99 -27.97
C GLY A 377 57.92 15.67 -27.10
N GLU A 378 58.96 15.20 -27.78
CA GLU A 378 60.25 14.73 -27.28
C GLU A 378 60.87 15.67 -26.23
N GLY A 379 61.27 15.09 -25.10
CA GLY A 379 62.04 15.76 -24.05
C GLY A 379 62.87 14.73 -23.31
N GLU A 380 64.18 14.74 -23.58
CA GLU A 380 65.19 13.85 -23.02
C GLU A 380 65.36 13.98 -21.50
N GLY A 381 65.66 12.85 -20.85
CA GLY A 381 66.55 12.77 -19.68
C GLY A 381 65.94 13.06 -18.30
N ASN A 382 65.73 12.02 -17.48
CA ASN A 382 66.70 11.63 -16.45
C ASN A 382 66.17 10.44 -15.62
N GLU A 383 67.04 9.46 -15.43
CA GLU A 383 66.84 8.22 -14.69
C GLU A 383 66.99 8.45 -13.19
N ASN A 384 66.02 7.98 -12.39
CA ASN A 384 66.15 7.29 -11.10
C ASN A 384 64.99 7.58 -10.15
N ALA A 385 64.09 6.61 -10.00
CA ALA A 385 63.52 6.24 -8.69
C ALA A 385 62.92 4.84 -8.76
N THR A 386 63.45 3.98 -7.91
CA THR A 386 63.20 2.54 -7.73
C THR A 386 61.80 2.21 -7.17
N SER A 387 61.18 1.17 -7.73
CA SER A 387 60.00 0.43 -7.21
C SER A 387 60.43 -0.64 -6.18
N PRO A 388 59.58 -0.97 -5.18
CA PRO A 388 58.89 -2.28 -5.19
C PRO A 388 57.39 -2.18 -4.78
N ASP A 389 56.46 -2.81 -5.52
CA ASP A 389 55.81 -4.13 -5.26
C ASP A 389 54.82 -4.10 -4.06
N ALA A 390 53.55 -4.54 -4.07
CA ALA A 390 52.72 -5.36 -4.96
C ALA A 390 51.24 -4.90 -4.81
N ARG A 391 50.45 -4.93 -5.88
CA ARG A 391 49.00 -4.67 -5.82
C ARG A 391 48.30 -5.94 -5.33
N GLN A 392 47.51 -5.83 -4.27
CA GLN A 392 46.48 -6.83 -3.95
C GLN A 392 45.31 -6.66 -4.92
N ASP A 393 44.93 -7.74 -5.60
CA ASP A 393 43.75 -7.80 -6.44
C ASP A 393 42.49 -7.61 -5.59
N VAL A 394 41.82 -6.47 -5.77
CA VAL A 394 40.50 -6.22 -5.18
C VAL A 394 39.46 -6.82 -6.12
N VAL A 395 38.82 -7.90 -5.69
CA VAL A 395 37.61 -8.45 -6.34
C VAL A 395 36.50 -7.39 -6.24
N PRO A 396 35.83 -7.00 -7.34
CA PRO A 396 34.75 -6.04 -7.28
C PRO A 396 33.59 -6.57 -6.42
N SER A 397 33.23 -5.80 -5.40
CA SER A 397 32.02 -6.03 -4.60
C SER A 397 30.92 -5.06 -5.03
N ASP A 398 29.67 -5.42 -4.76
CA ASP A 398 28.56 -4.46 -4.89
C ASP A 398 28.64 -3.33 -3.84
N ALA A 399 27.67 -2.42 -3.85
CA ALA A 399 27.60 -1.26 -2.95
C ALA A 399 27.52 -1.63 -1.44
N TYR A 400 27.45 -2.93 -1.11
CA TYR A 400 27.36 -3.46 0.25
C TYR A 400 28.46 -4.50 0.58
N GLY A 401 29.46 -4.68 -0.28
CA GLY A 401 30.68 -5.44 0.06
C GLY A 401 30.63 -6.95 -0.17
N ILE A 402 29.73 -7.47 -1.03
CA ILE A 402 29.64 -8.90 -1.35
C ILE A 402 30.46 -9.24 -2.61
N PRO A 403 31.34 -10.26 -2.61
CA PRO A 403 32.12 -10.67 -3.78
C PRO A 403 31.24 -11.28 -4.88
N LEU A 404 31.44 -10.86 -6.13
CA LEU A 404 30.73 -11.41 -7.30
C LEU A 404 31.50 -12.63 -7.86
N ASP A 405 30.97 -13.83 -7.69
CA ASP A 405 31.46 -15.02 -8.42
C ASP A 405 30.93 -15.01 -9.85
N VAL A 406 31.84 -15.20 -10.82
CA VAL A 406 31.55 -15.18 -12.26
C VAL A 406 31.60 -16.61 -12.79
N GLN A 407 30.47 -17.15 -13.24
CA GLN A 407 30.41 -18.20 -14.27
C GLN A 407 29.24 -17.93 -15.24
N GLU A 408 29.54 -18.09 -16.53
CA GLU A 408 28.77 -17.67 -17.71
C GLU A 408 27.63 -18.62 -18.13
N ASP A 409 26.76 -18.06 -18.98
CA ASP A 409 25.81 -18.66 -19.94
C ASP A 409 24.30 -18.69 -19.59
N VAL A 410 23.61 -17.54 -19.74
CA VAL A 410 22.20 -17.45 -20.20
C VAL A 410 21.96 -16.10 -20.92
N LEU A 411 21.18 -16.13 -22.02
CA LEU A 411 20.62 -15.10 -22.93
C LEU A 411 20.56 -13.61 -22.46
N PRO A 412 20.59 -12.61 -23.39
CA PRO A 412 20.87 -11.21 -23.05
C PRO A 412 19.76 -10.54 -22.22
N SER A 413 19.95 -10.51 -20.91
CA SER A 413 19.32 -9.57 -19.98
C SER A 413 20.31 -8.47 -19.59
N ASP A 414 19.83 -7.30 -19.19
CA ASP A 414 20.72 -6.30 -18.57
C ASP A 414 21.24 -6.79 -17.20
N ALA A 415 22.14 -6.03 -16.56
CA ALA A 415 22.76 -6.36 -15.28
C ALA A 415 21.79 -6.58 -14.10
N TYR A 416 20.47 -6.49 -14.34
CA TYR A 416 19.40 -6.67 -13.38
C TYR A 416 18.34 -7.70 -13.83
N GLY A 417 18.63 -8.50 -14.87
CA GLY A 417 17.75 -9.59 -15.31
C GLY A 417 16.51 -9.14 -16.07
N ILE A 418 16.50 -7.92 -16.63
CA ILE A 418 15.38 -7.38 -17.40
C ILE A 418 15.49 -7.86 -18.87
N PRO A 419 14.47 -8.52 -19.44
CA PRO A 419 14.44 -8.85 -20.87
C PRO A 419 14.43 -7.57 -21.72
N LEU A 420 15.39 -7.45 -22.63
CA LEU A 420 15.41 -6.43 -23.67
C LEU A 420 14.49 -6.88 -24.81
N ASP A 421 13.18 -6.82 -24.59
CA ASP A 421 12.14 -6.61 -25.62
C ASP A 421 10.77 -6.87 -24.99
N VAL A 422 10.10 -5.80 -24.58
CA VAL A 422 8.65 -5.80 -24.46
C VAL A 422 8.18 -4.60 -25.27
N GLN A 423 7.73 -4.86 -26.49
CA GLN A 423 6.99 -3.86 -27.26
C GLN A 423 5.77 -3.46 -26.42
N GLU A 424 5.67 -2.16 -26.10
CA GLU A 424 4.50 -1.60 -25.42
C GLU A 424 3.29 -1.71 -26.37
N ASP A 425 2.41 -2.68 -26.15
CA ASP A 425 1.12 -2.73 -26.83
C ASP A 425 0.29 -1.50 -26.40
N VAL A 426 0.20 -0.52 -27.30
CA VAL A 426 -0.72 0.62 -27.19
C VAL A 426 -2.13 0.08 -27.38
N LEU A 427 -2.80 -0.24 -26.27
CA LEU A 427 -4.21 -0.58 -26.31
C LEU A 427 -5.04 0.66 -26.69
N PRO A 428 -6.10 0.50 -27.50
CA PRO A 428 -7.05 1.56 -27.73
C PRO A 428 -7.60 2.03 -26.39
N SER A 429 -7.56 3.33 -26.17
CA SER A 429 -8.12 3.96 -24.99
C SER A 429 -9.30 4.83 -25.36
N ASP A 430 -10.22 5.02 -24.44
CA ASP A 430 -11.32 5.96 -24.62
C ASP A 430 -10.81 7.42 -24.71
N ALA A 431 -11.74 8.37 -24.89
CA ALA A 431 -11.43 9.80 -25.00
C ALA A 431 -10.69 10.38 -23.78
N TYR A 432 -10.57 9.62 -22.69
CA TYR A 432 -9.90 9.98 -21.45
C TYR A 432 -8.62 9.17 -21.18
N GLY A 433 -8.22 8.26 -22.07
CA GLY A 433 -6.99 7.48 -21.95
C GLY A 433 -7.16 6.18 -21.13
N ILE A 434 -8.39 5.72 -20.90
CA ILE A 434 -8.70 4.45 -20.22
C ILE A 434 -8.63 3.31 -21.25
N PRO A 435 -7.76 2.29 -21.09
CA PRO A 435 -7.68 1.16 -22.01
C PRO A 435 -9.02 0.41 -22.11
N LEU A 436 -9.50 0.18 -23.33
CA LEU A 436 -10.73 -0.58 -23.59
C LEU A 436 -10.45 -2.10 -23.51
N ASP A 437 -11.05 -2.71 -22.48
CA ASP A 437 -11.34 -4.12 -22.15
C ASP A 437 -10.34 -5.27 -22.41
N VAL A 438 -10.12 -6.06 -21.35
CA VAL A 438 -10.22 -7.54 -21.35
C VAL A 438 -10.83 -7.95 -20.02
N GLN A 439 -12.06 -8.45 -20.02
CA GLN A 439 -12.70 -9.07 -18.85
C GLN A 439 -12.12 -10.47 -18.61
N GLU A 440 -11.39 -10.63 -17.50
CA GLU A 440 -11.31 -11.89 -16.77
C GLU A 440 -11.99 -11.67 -15.42
N ASP A 441 -12.79 -12.65 -14.96
CA ASP A 441 -13.56 -12.60 -13.71
C ASP A 441 -12.65 -12.51 -12.47
N VAL A 442 -12.16 -11.30 -12.18
CA VAL A 442 -11.42 -11.00 -10.95
C VAL A 442 -12.42 -10.58 -9.87
N LEU A 443 -12.64 -11.45 -8.88
CA LEU A 443 -13.39 -11.08 -7.68
C LEU A 443 -12.72 -9.87 -7.01
N PRO A 444 -13.43 -8.74 -6.82
CA PRO A 444 -12.85 -7.57 -6.17
C PRO A 444 -12.59 -7.90 -4.68
N SER A 445 -11.75 -7.09 -4.04
CA SER A 445 -11.43 -7.20 -2.62
C SER A 445 -11.52 -5.84 -1.97
N ASP A 446 -11.69 -5.79 -0.65
CA ASP A 446 -11.72 -4.53 0.07
C ASP A 446 -10.32 -3.91 0.21
N ALA A 447 -10.21 -2.66 0.67
CA ALA A 447 -8.94 -1.94 0.90
C ALA A 447 -7.85 -2.66 1.74
N TYR A 448 -8.14 -3.83 2.32
CA TYR A 448 -7.17 -4.67 3.04
C TYR A 448 -6.92 -6.04 2.39
N GLY A 449 -7.35 -6.22 1.14
CA GLY A 449 -7.14 -7.44 0.38
C GLY A 449 -8.04 -8.58 0.81
N ILE A 450 -9.08 -8.31 1.59
CA ILE A 450 -10.08 -9.30 2.00
C ILE A 450 -11.15 -9.35 0.90
N PRO A 451 -11.44 -10.51 0.30
CA PRO A 451 -12.28 -10.64 -0.89
C PRO A 451 -13.72 -10.22 -0.66
N LEU A 452 -14.41 -9.92 -1.76
CA LEU A 452 -15.85 -9.82 -1.81
C LEU A 452 -16.43 -11.22 -2.00
N ASP A 453 -17.16 -11.69 -0.98
CA ASP A 453 -18.07 -12.84 -1.05
C ASP A 453 -18.96 -12.86 -2.29
N VAL A 454 -18.73 -13.77 -3.24
CA VAL A 454 -19.80 -14.26 -4.12
C VAL A 454 -20.05 -15.72 -3.75
N GLN A 455 -21.02 -15.96 -2.86
CA GLN A 455 -21.95 -17.09 -2.97
C GLN A 455 -23.15 -16.98 -2.00
N GLU A 456 -24.32 -16.98 -2.64
CA GLU A 456 -25.68 -17.34 -2.21
C GLU A 456 -26.30 -16.67 -0.97
N ASP A 457 -27.10 -15.64 -1.23
CA ASP A 457 -28.47 -15.56 -0.71
C ASP A 457 -29.41 -15.21 -1.86
N VAL A 458 -30.23 -16.17 -2.26
CA VAL A 458 -31.44 -15.92 -3.04
C VAL A 458 -32.36 -15.09 -2.16
N LEU A 459 -32.57 -13.82 -2.50
CA LEU A 459 -33.72 -13.04 -2.04
C LEU A 459 -34.69 -12.81 -3.21
N PRO A 460 -36.00 -12.71 -2.93
CA PRO A 460 -37.05 -13.07 -3.87
C PRO A 460 -37.06 -12.15 -5.10
N SER A 461 -37.32 -12.77 -6.25
CA SER A 461 -37.76 -12.09 -7.47
C SER A 461 -38.88 -11.11 -7.13
N ASP A 462 -38.60 -9.81 -7.20
CA ASP A 462 -39.52 -8.75 -7.65
C ASP A 462 -38.92 -7.36 -7.32
N VAL A 463 -37.86 -6.98 -8.03
CA VAL A 463 -37.59 -5.57 -8.36
C VAL A 463 -37.00 -5.56 -9.77
N GLN A 464 -37.85 -5.30 -10.77
CA GLN A 464 -37.37 -4.86 -12.08
C GLN A 464 -36.86 -3.42 -11.91
N GLU A 465 -35.54 -3.24 -11.92
CA GLU A 465 -34.92 -1.94 -12.14
C GLU A 465 -34.27 -1.96 -13.53
N ASP A 466 -34.69 -1.01 -14.38
CA ASP A 466 -34.08 -0.71 -15.66
C ASP A 466 -32.62 -0.28 -15.43
N ILE A 467 -31.68 -1.18 -15.76
CA ILE A 467 -30.25 -0.89 -15.75
C ILE A 467 -29.93 -0.05 -16.98
N VAL A 468 -29.76 1.26 -16.80
CA VAL A 468 -29.04 2.11 -17.75
C VAL A 468 -27.54 1.95 -17.47
N PRO A 469 -26.68 1.67 -18.46
CA PRO A 469 -25.24 1.60 -18.26
C PRO A 469 -24.74 2.96 -17.76
N SER A 470 -24.01 2.98 -16.64
CA SER A 470 -23.27 4.16 -16.18
C SER A 470 -21.84 3.75 -15.93
N ASP A 471 -20.88 4.55 -16.39
CA ASP A 471 -19.47 4.33 -16.14
C ASP A 471 -19.11 4.41 -14.64
N ALA A 472 -17.87 4.05 -14.29
CA ALA A 472 -17.35 4.04 -12.92
C ALA A 472 -17.38 5.43 -12.22
N TYR A 473 -17.82 6.48 -12.92
CA TYR A 473 -17.94 7.86 -12.44
C TYR A 473 -19.38 8.40 -12.49
N GLY A 474 -20.38 7.57 -12.84
CA GLY A 474 -21.80 7.90 -12.77
C GLY A 474 -22.26 8.91 -13.83
N ILE A 475 -21.68 8.88 -15.02
CA ILE A 475 -22.14 9.67 -16.17
C ILE A 475 -23.02 8.77 -17.06
N PRO A 476 -24.26 9.19 -17.43
CA PRO A 476 -25.02 8.49 -18.45
C PRO A 476 -24.44 8.77 -19.83
N ASP A 477 -24.40 7.73 -20.68
CA ASP A 477 -23.91 7.74 -22.07
C ASP A 477 -24.42 8.89 -22.94
#